data_AF-A0A3M8W9K0-F1
#
_entry.id   AF-A0A3M8W9K0-F1
#
_cell.length_a   1.000
_cell.length_b   1.000
_cell.length_c   1.000
_cell.angle_alpha   90.00
_cell.angle_beta   90.00
_cell.angle_gamma   90.00
#
_symmetry.space_group_name_H-M   'P 1'
#
loop_
_entity.id
_entity.type
_entity.pdbx_description
1 polymer ?
#
loop_
_entity_poly.entity_id
_entity_poly.type
_entity_poly.pdbx_seq_one_letter_code
_entity_poly.pdbx_strand_id
1 'polypeptide(L)'
;MNIAYAILVVAAVGVALIVQRQLHQRQRNEAIVAQIHHDWLTHLTNRPHLAKLWMPEWMDEEVDEKKFVELINANQQACALALRDRLGLARGKRLDFMTKTFMEKEVGRGYWAACGGYREEEATGDRSAKRFSRSMRKAFNARLDTGPESV
;
A
#
# COMPACT_ATOMS: atom_id res chain seq x y z
N MET A 1 -42.88 27.47 -7.29
CA MET A 1 -41.69 26.65 -7.62
C MET A 1 -41.94 26.02 -8.98
N ASN A 2 -41.12 26.34 -9.98
CA ASN A 2 -41.36 25.92 -11.37
C ASN A 2 -41.08 24.40 -11.50
N ILE A 3 -41.97 23.64 -12.15
CA ILE A 3 -41.87 22.16 -12.23
C ILE A 3 -40.52 21.71 -12.79
N ALA A 4 -39.97 22.47 -13.75
CA ALA A 4 -38.64 22.24 -14.31
C ALA A 4 -37.51 22.28 -13.25
N TYR A 5 -37.61 23.17 -12.25
CA TYR A 5 -36.62 23.27 -11.17
C TYR A 5 -36.68 22.03 -10.25
N ALA A 6 -37.89 21.56 -9.93
CA ALA A 6 -38.05 20.35 -9.13
C ALA A 6 -37.49 19.11 -9.85
N ILE A 7 -37.70 18.99 -11.16
CA ILE A 7 -37.15 17.91 -11.98
C ILE A 7 -35.62 17.95 -12.00
N LEU A 8 -35.02 19.14 -12.18
CA LEU A 8 -33.56 19.30 -12.17
C LEU A 8 -32.94 18.91 -10.82
N VAL A 9 -33.55 19.31 -9.71
CA VAL A 9 -33.09 18.95 -8.37
C VAL A 9 -33.15 17.44 -8.17
N VAL A 10 -34.25 16.78 -8.54
CA VAL A 10 -34.39 15.32 -8.43
C VAL A 10 -33.36 14.60 -9.31
N ALA A 11 -33.14 15.05 -10.54
CA ALA A 11 -32.13 14.49 -11.43
C ALA A 11 -30.72 14.64 -10.85
N ALA A 12 -30.38 15.82 -10.32
CA ALA A 12 -29.07 16.08 -9.70
C ALA A 12 -28.83 15.19 -8.47
N VAL A 13 -29.84 15.03 -7.61
CA VAL A 13 -29.77 14.11 -6.46
C VAL A 13 -29.62 12.66 -6.92
N GLY A 14 -30.36 12.25 -7.96
CA GLY A 14 -30.25 10.91 -8.54
C GLY A 14 -28.84 10.61 -9.06
N VAL A 15 -28.24 11.54 -9.79
CA VAL A 15 -26.85 11.43 -10.27
C VAL A 15 -25.87 11.36 -9.10
N ALA A 16 -26.02 12.23 -8.09
CA ALA A 16 -25.15 12.22 -6.91
C ALA A 16 -25.20 10.88 -6.16
N LEU A 17 -26.40 10.30 -5.99
CA LEU A 17 -26.58 8.99 -5.35
C LEU A 17 -25.94 7.85 -6.15
N ILE A 18 -26.05 7.86 -7.48
CA ILE A 18 -25.41 6.84 -8.33
C ILE A 18 -23.89 6.93 -8.19
N VAL A 19 -23.32 8.14 -8.28
CA VAL A 19 -21.88 8.37 -8.12
C VAL A 19 -21.42 7.91 -6.74
N GLN A 20 -22.14 8.27 -5.68
CA GLN A 20 -21.80 7.85 -4.32
C GLN A 20 -21.84 6.33 -4.16
N ARG A 21 -22.85 5.64 -4.72
CA ARG A 21 -22.93 4.17 -4.69
C ARG A 21 -21.78 3.52 -5.44
N GLN A 22 -21.43 4.02 -6.62
CA GLN A 22 -20.29 3.50 -7.40
C GLN A 22 -18.98 3.66 -6.64
N LEU A 23 -18.74 4.84 -6.02
CA LEU A 23 -17.56 5.06 -5.19
C LEU A 23 -17.53 4.11 -3.99
N HIS A 24 -18.65 3.93 -3.32
CA HIS A 24 -18.75 3.02 -2.18
C HIS A 24 -18.47 1.56 -2.58
N GLN A 25 -19.04 1.09 -3.70
CA GLN A 25 -18.78 -0.25 -4.21
C GLN A 25 -17.32 -0.46 -4.60
N ARG A 26 -16.70 0.55 -5.25
CA ARG A 26 -15.26 0.50 -5.56
C ARG A 26 -14.41 0.38 -4.30
N GLN A 27 -14.67 1.21 -3.29
CA GLN A 27 -13.96 1.15 -2.01
C GLN A 27 -14.13 -0.19 -1.31
N ARG A 28 -15.35 -0.76 -1.35
CA ARG A 28 -15.63 -2.08 -0.81
C ARG A 28 -14.85 -3.18 -1.53
N ASN A 29 -14.81 -3.14 -2.87
CA ASN A 29 -14.03 -4.09 -3.66
C ASN A 29 -12.53 -3.98 -3.35
N GLU A 30 -12.00 -2.76 -3.25
CA GLU A 30 -10.60 -2.52 -2.88
C GLU A 30 -10.28 -3.09 -1.49
N ALA A 31 -11.19 -2.93 -0.51
CA ALA A 31 -11.03 -3.47 0.83
C ALA A 31 -11.09 -5.01 0.86
N ILE A 32 -12.02 -5.62 0.12
CA ILE A 32 -12.16 -7.09 0.04
C ILE A 32 -10.93 -7.71 -0.60
N VAL A 33 -10.45 -7.18 -1.73
CA VAL A 33 -9.24 -7.69 -2.40
C VAL A 33 -8.02 -7.55 -1.48
N ALA A 34 -7.90 -6.43 -0.77
CA ALA A 34 -6.83 -6.24 0.19
C ALA A 34 -6.92 -7.20 1.38
N GLN A 35 -8.12 -7.54 1.85
CA GLN A 35 -8.33 -8.54 2.89
C GLN A 35 -7.89 -9.93 2.41
N ILE A 36 -8.32 -10.36 1.22
CA ILE A 36 -7.91 -11.65 0.65
C ILE A 36 -6.38 -11.74 0.54
N HIS A 37 -5.74 -10.68 0.05
CA HIS A 37 -4.29 -10.62 -0.04
C HIS A 37 -3.63 -10.67 1.34
N HIS A 38 -4.17 -9.95 2.33
CA HIS A 38 -3.67 -9.96 3.71
C HIS A 38 -3.79 -11.35 4.36
N ASP A 39 -4.91 -12.04 4.16
CA ASP A 39 -5.16 -13.39 4.67
C ASP A 39 -4.18 -14.38 4.03
N TRP A 40 -3.93 -14.26 2.73
CA TRP A 40 -2.92 -15.05 2.01
C TRP A 40 -1.52 -14.83 2.56
N LEU A 41 -1.07 -13.57 2.72
CA LEU A 41 0.25 -13.29 3.28
C LEU A 41 0.36 -13.78 4.73
N THR A 42 -0.68 -13.63 5.53
CA THR A 42 -0.73 -14.16 6.91
C THR A 42 -0.58 -15.68 6.93
N HIS A 43 -1.20 -16.36 5.96
CA HIS A 43 -1.05 -17.81 5.80
C HIS A 43 0.40 -18.20 5.52
N LEU A 44 1.08 -17.49 4.61
CA LEU A 44 2.49 -17.73 4.28
C LEU A 44 3.42 -17.43 5.45
N THR A 45 3.20 -16.33 6.19
CA THR A 45 4.04 -16.01 7.36
C THR A 45 3.90 -17.03 8.49
N ASN A 46 2.73 -17.67 8.63
CA ASN A 46 2.49 -18.71 9.63
C ASN A 46 2.89 -20.12 9.16
N ARG A 47 3.25 -20.28 7.88
CA ARG A 47 3.65 -21.57 7.28
C ARG A 47 4.91 -21.37 6.44
N PRO A 48 6.08 -21.22 7.08
CA PRO A 48 7.33 -20.83 6.40
C PRO A 48 7.71 -21.75 5.23
N HIS A 49 7.51 -23.07 5.36
CA HIS A 49 7.74 -24.03 4.27
C HIS A 49 6.91 -23.75 3.00
N LEU A 50 5.70 -23.18 3.13
CA LEU A 50 4.91 -22.72 2.00
C LEU A 50 5.43 -21.39 1.45
N ALA A 51 5.89 -20.49 2.32
CA ALA A 51 6.52 -19.25 1.89
C ALA A 51 7.74 -19.55 1.01
N LYS A 52 8.57 -20.55 1.36
CA LYS A 52 9.73 -20.95 0.56
C LYS A 52 9.41 -21.24 -0.91
N LEU A 53 8.21 -21.77 -1.21
CA LEU A 53 7.76 -22.03 -2.60
C LEU A 53 7.56 -20.76 -3.43
N TRP A 54 7.40 -19.62 -2.78
CA TRP A 54 7.19 -18.30 -3.40
C TRP A 54 8.42 -17.40 -3.30
N MET A 55 9.55 -17.95 -2.84
CA MET A 55 10.79 -17.19 -2.72
C MET A 55 11.28 -16.79 -4.13
N PRO A 56 11.57 -15.50 -4.38
CA PRO A 56 12.06 -15.06 -5.67
C PRO A 56 13.43 -15.65 -5.99
N GLU A 57 13.70 -15.94 -7.27
CA GLU A 57 14.98 -16.52 -7.72
C GLU A 57 16.22 -15.66 -7.38
N TRP A 58 16.04 -14.34 -7.24
CA TRP A 58 17.12 -13.43 -6.86
C TRP A 58 17.53 -13.53 -5.38
N MET A 59 16.74 -14.23 -4.57
CA MET A 59 17.03 -14.49 -3.18
C MET A 59 17.77 -15.83 -3.12
N ASP A 60 19.08 -15.80 -2.84
CA ASP A 60 19.93 -17.01 -2.79
C ASP A 60 19.26 -18.11 -1.95
N GLU A 61 19.45 -19.38 -2.33
CA GLU A 61 18.95 -20.52 -1.54
C GLU A 61 19.53 -20.55 -0.10
N GLU A 62 20.65 -19.86 0.13
CA GLU A 62 21.26 -19.62 1.44
C GLU A 62 20.59 -18.50 2.25
N VAL A 63 19.70 -17.70 1.65
CA VAL A 63 18.93 -16.68 2.37
C VAL A 63 17.98 -17.39 3.33
N ASP A 64 18.17 -17.06 4.61
CA ASP A 64 17.37 -17.54 5.72
C ASP A 64 15.86 -17.37 5.42
N GLU A 65 15.11 -18.47 5.43
CA GLU A 65 13.65 -18.52 5.29
C GLU A 65 12.96 -17.49 6.19
N LYS A 66 13.55 -17.21 7.36
CA LYS A 66 13.13 -16.15 8.27
C LYS A 66 13.19 -14.77 7.62
N LYS A 67 14.23 -14.47 6.84
CA LYS A 67 14.39 -13.19 6.14
C LYS A 67 13.32 -13.01 5.07
N PHE A 68 12.96 -14.07 4.36
CA PHE A 68 11.85 -14.02 3.42
C PHE A 68 10.51 -13.76 4.12
N VAL A 69 10.24 -14.42 5.24
CA VAL A 69 9.05 -14.18 6.06
C VAL A 69 9.00 -12.74 6.61
N GLU A 70 10.14 -12.19 7.03
CA GLU A 70 10.26 -10.78 7.43
C GLU A 70 9.90 -9.82 6.29
N LEU A 71 10.36 -10.10 5.07
CA LEU A 71 10.02 -9.31 3.87
C LEU A 71 8.53 -9.40 3.52
N ILE A 72 7.91 -10.59 3.63
CA ILE A 72 6.47 -10.77 3.47
C ILE A 72 5.71 -9.94 4.51
N ASN A 73 6.12 -9.98 5.78
CA ASN A 73 5.47 -9.22 6.84
C ASN A 73 5.57 -7.70 6.58
N ALA A 74 6.73 -7.20 6.17
CA ALA A 74 6.90 -5.80 5.79
C ALA A 74 6.05 -5.42 4.57
N ASN A 75 5.95 -6.30 3.57
CA ASN A 75 5.06 -6.10 2.42
C ASN A 75 3.59 -5.98 2.86
N GLN A 76 3.14 -6.83 3.77
CA GLN A 76 1.78 -6.81 4.32
C GLN A 76 1.48 -5.46 5.00
N GLN A 77 2.41 -4.94 5.79
CA GLN A 77 2.30 -3.61 6.41
C GLN A 77 2.31 -2.48 5.38
N ALA A 78 3.20 -2.52 4.38
CA ALA A 78 3.27 -1.54 3.31
C ALA A 78 1.96 -1.52 2.48
N CYS A 79 1.40 -2.67 2.15
CA CYS A 79 0.11 -2.80 1.48
C CYS A 79 -1.05 -2.22 2.30
N ALA A 80 -1.07 -2.44 3.62
CA ALA A 80 -2.07 -1.83 4.49
C ALA A 80 -1.96 -0.30 4.53
N LEU A 81 -0.74 0.25 4.53
CA LEU A 81 -0.52 1.70 4.42
C LEU A 81 -0.96 2.26 3.07
N ALA A 82 -0.64 1.56 1.97
CA ALA A 82 -1.05 1.94 0.62
C ALA A 82 -2.58 1.96 0.47
N LEU A 83 -3.28 0.98 1.06
CA LEU A 83 -4.74 0.95 1.10
C LEU A 83 -5.32 2.15 1.85
N ARG A 84 -4.75 2.50 3.01
CA ARG A 84 -5.16 3.68 3.79
C ARG A 84 -4.99 4.97 2.99
N ASP A 85 -3.93 5.11 2.19
CA ASP A 85 -3.78 6.27 1.29
C ASP A 85 -4.82 6.27 0.16
N ARG A 86 -5.03 5.12 -0.50
CA ARG A 86 -5.99 4.98 -1.61
C ARG A 86 -7.42 5.31 -1.17
N LEU A 87 -7.82 4.81 0.00
CA LEU A 87 -9.13 5.10 0.62
C LEU A 87 -9.21 6.51 1.24
N GLY A 88 -8.13 7.29 1.23
CA GLY A 88 -8.10 8.66 1.75
C GLY A 88 -8.00 8.78 3.27
N LEU A 89 -7.75 7.68 3.98
CA LEU A 89 -7.60 7.61 5.43
C LEU A 89 -6.23 8.11 5.92
N ALA A 90 -5.21 8.03 5.07
CA ALA A 90 -3.85 8.50 5.35
C ALA A 90 -3.31 9.30 4.15
N ARG A 91 -3.42 10.64 4.20
CA ARG A 91 -2.92 11.56 3.16
C ARG A 91 -2.00 12.63 3.72
N GLY A 92 -1.18 13.21 2.84
CA GLY A 92 -0.29 14.34 3.17
C GLY A 92 0.60 14.02 4.37
N LYS A 93 0.65 14.93 5.34
CA LYS A 93 1.48 14.79 6.56
C LYS A 93 1.23 13.48 7.32
N ARG A 94 0.01 12.94 7.32
CA ARG A 94 -0.30 11.66 7.98
C ARG A 94 0.37 10.48 7.27
N LEU A 95 0.38 10.50 5.94
CA LEU A 95 1.08 9.48 5.15
C LEU A 95 2.61 9.62 5.33
N ASP A 96 3.13 10.84 5.30
CA ASP A 96 4.55 11.11 5.53
C ASP A 96 5.01 10.57 6.89
N PHE A 97 4.21 10.81 7.95
CA PHE A 97 4.49 10.28 9.28
C PHE A 97 4.48 8.74 9.29
N MET A 98 3.45 8.11 8.74
CA MET A 98 3.33 6.64 8.72
C MET A 98 4.46 5.98 7.94
N THR A 99 4.83 6.53 6.77
CA THR A 99 5.94 6.01 5.95
C THR A 99 7.29 6.23 6.64
N LYS A 100 7.49 7.35 7.34
CA LYS A 100 8.66 7.57 8.19
C LYS A 100 8.75 6.52 9.30
N THR A 101 7.67 6.29 10.05
CA THR A 101 7.64 5.27 11.12
C THR A 101 7.89 3.86 10.58
N PHE A 102 7.38 3.53 9.39
CA PHE A 102 7.70 2.27 8.72
C PHE A 102 9.21 2.14 8.43
N MET A 103 9.85 3.21 7.95
CA MET A 103 11.29 3.25 7.64
C MET A 103 12.20 3.35 8.87
N GLU A 104 11.67 3.65 10.05
CA GLU A 104 12.43 3.57 11.31
C GLU A 104 12.83 2.13 11.61
N LYS A 105 12.00 1.15 11.21
CA LYS A 105 12.28 -0.27 11.41
C LYS A 105 13.23 -0.78 10.31
N GLU A 106 14.24 -1.55 10.71
CA GLU A 106 15.19 -2.15 9.77
C GLU A 106 14.51 -3.03 8.74
N VAL A 107 13.53 -3.84 9.16
CA VAL A 107 12.74 -4.69 8.26
C VAL A 107 12.00 -3.89 7.18
N GLY A 108 11.50 -2.70 7.52
CA GLY A 108 10.83 -1.81 6.56
C GLY A 108 11.79 -1.24 5.52
N ARG A 109 13.00 -0.86 5.95
CA ARG A 109 14.07 -0.42 5.03
C ARG A 109 14.57 -1.55 4.14
N GLY A 110 14.83 -2.72 4.72
CA GLY A 110 15.26 -3.90 3.97
C GLY A 110 14.23 -4.28 2.91
N TYR A 111 12.95 -4.24 3.25
CA TYR A 111 11.87 -4.42 2.29
C TYR A 111 11.90 -3.40 1.16
N TRP A 112 12.02 -2.11 1.48
CA TRP A 112 12.03 -1.09 0.44
C TRP A 112 13.26 -1.17 -0.46
N ALA A 113 14.42 -1.53 0.10
CA ALA A 113 15.64 -1.76 -0.67
C ALA A 113 15.47 -2.92 -1.66
N ALA A 114 14.86 -4.02 -1.24
CA ALA A 114 14.65 -5.20 -2.08
C ALA A 114 13.51 -5.04 -3.11
N CYS A 115 12.39 -4.44 -2.68
CA CYS A 115 11.14 -4.47 -3.45
C CYS A 115 10.64 -3.10 -3.91
N GLY A 116 11.29 -2.00 -3.52
CA GLY A 116 10.84 -0.63 -3.81
C GLY A 116 10.77 -0.34 -5.30
N GLY A 117 11.74 -0.83 -6.09
CA GLY A 117 11.73 -0.70 -7.55
C GLY A 117 10.51 -1.37 -8.19
N TYR A 118 10.21 -2.61 -7.82
CA TYR A 118 9.01 -3.33 -8.30
C TYR A 118 7.71 -2.58 -7.97
N ARG A 119 7.61 -2.00 -6.75
CA ARG A 119 6.43 -1.20 -6.38
C ARG A 119 6.27 0.08 -7.20
N GLU A 120 7.37 0.65 -7.67
CA GLU A 120 7.34 1.87 -8.47
C GLU A 120 6.98 1.59 -9.92
N GLU A 121 7.45 0.44 -10.44
CA GLU A 121 7.03 -0.09 -11.72
C GLU A 121 5.53 -0.46 -11.73
N GLU A 122 5.07 -1.21 -10.71
CA GLU A 122 3.65 -1.57 -10.51
C GLU A 122 2.76 -0.32 -10.44
N ALA A 123 3.28 0.79 -9.90
CA ALA A 123 2.55 2.04 -9.79
C ALA A 123 2.32 2.74 -11.15
N THR A 124 2.86 2.24 -12.26
CA THR A 124 2.69 2.85 -13.58
C THR A 124 1.21 2.92 -13.95
N GLY A 125 0.73 4.11 -14.32
CA GLY A 125 -0.69 4.36 -14.60
C GLY A 125 -1.57 4.63 -13.38
N ASP A 126 -1.17 4.27 -12.15
CA ASP A 126 -1.94 4.52 -10.92
C ASP A 126 -1.37 5.72 -10.13
N ARG A 127 -2.11 6.84 -10.14
CA ARG A 127 -1.73 8.06 -9.41
C ARG A 127 -1.64 7.88 -7.89
N SER A 128 -2.49 7.04 -7.30
CA SER A 128 -2.45 6.77 -5.87
C SER A 128 -1.26 5.89 -5.51
N ALA A 129 -1.00 4.84 -6.28
CA ALA A 129 0.19 4.02 -6.10
C ALA A 129 1.48 4.86 -6.25
N LYS A 130 1.57 5.72 -7.27
CA LYS A 130 2.73 6.62 -7.45
C LYS A 130 2.94 7.57 -6.28
N ARG A 131 1.86 8.11 -5.73
CA ARG A 131 1.93 8.99 -4.54
C ARG A 131 2.46 8.22 -3.34
N PHE A 132 1.93 7.02 -3.07
CA PHE A 132 2.39 6.17 -1.98
C PHE A 132 3.87 5.80 -2.16
N SER A 133 4.28 5.29 -3.32
CA SER A 133 5.66 4.89 -3.60
C SER A 133 6.62 6.08 -3.47
N ARG A 134 6.22 7.29 -3.88
CA ARG A 134 7.02 8.52 -3.65
C ARG A 134 7.21 8.83 -2.17
N SER A 135 6.17 8.67 -1.35
CA SER A 135 6.26 8.87 0.10
C SER A 135 7.22 7.87 0.75
N MET A 136 7.13 6.60 0.36
CA MET A 136 8.04 5.54 0.82
C MET A 136 9.48 5.83 0.41
N ARG A 137 9.75 6.14 -0.87
CA ARG A 137 11.08 6.51 -1.35
C ARG A 137 11.66 7.70 -0.59
N LYS A 138 10.86 8.75 -0.37
CA LYS A 138 11.28 9.93 0.39
C LYS A 138 11.67 9.56 1.82
N ALA A 139 10.85 8.77 2.50
CA ALA A 139 11.12 8.32 3.87
C ALA A 139 12.37 7.42 3.95
N PHE A 140 12.58 6.56 2.94
CA PHE A 140 13.75 5.69 2.85
C PHE A 140 15.04 6.51 2.68
N ASN A 141 15.07 7.41 1.70
CA ASN A 141 16.24 8.26 1.44
C ASN A 141 16.61 9.13 2.67
N ALA A 142 15.61 9.74 3.32
CA ALA A 142 15.84 10.52 4.54
C ALA A 142 16.47 9.69 5.68
N ARG A 143 16.30 8.36 5.68
CA ARG A 143 16.94 7.49 6.66
C ARG A 143 18.35 7.07 6.28
N LEU A 144 18.66 6.99 4.98
CA LEU A 144 20.03 6.83 4.49
C LEU A 144 20.87 8.07 4.84
N ASP A 145 20.33 9.26 4.63
CA ASP A 145 21.00 10.54 4.91
C ASP A 145 21.26 10.80 6.41
N THR A 146 20.61 10.03 7.30
CA THR A 146 20.76 10.13 8.77
C THR A 146 21.41 8.91 9.39
N GLY A 147 22.03 8.04 8.57
CA GLY A 147 22.83 6.90 9.01
C GLY A 147 24.21 7.33 9.55
N PRO A 148 24.92 6.46 10.29
CA PRO A 148 26.21 6.75 10.92
C PRO A 148 27.35 7.07 9.94
N GLU A 149 27.15 6.93 8.62
CA GLU A 149 28.13 7.24 7.58
C GLU A 149 28.10 8.72 7.10
N SER A 150 27.36 9.58 7.80
CA SER A 150 27.23 11.02 7.48
C SER A 150 28.12 11.95 8.32
N VAL A 151 29.23 11.45 8.88
CA VAL A 151 30.30 12.24 9.51
C VAL A 151 31.65 11.81 8.97
#